data_AF-A0A517WBM5-F1
#
_entry.id   AF-A0A517WBM5-F1
#
_cell.length_a   1.000
_cell.length_b   1.000
_cell.length_c   1.000
_cell.angle_alpha   90.00
_cell.angle_beta   90.00
_cell.angle_gamma   90.00
#
_symmetry.space_group_name_H-M   'P 1'
#
loop_
_entity.id
_entity.type
_entity.pdbx_description
1 polymer ?
#
loop_
_entity_poly.entity_id
_entity_poly.type
_entity_poly.pdbx_seq_one_letter_code
_entity_poly.pdbx_strand_id
1 'polypeptide(L)'
;MSQHGPFEIWVELEAITDGTWKEDVEDQFCNAIIKFENGDRIGLNIWSEARFNRRPTELFWFNNKVAHGPDLIVKEFTIDSIKATLRQLITENNWLTGRGFPAQED
;
A
#
# COMPACT_ATOMS: atom_id res chain seq x y z
N MET A 1 2.76 20.15 0.10
CA MET A 1 2.14 19.54 1.30
C MET A 1 0.88 18.83 0.85
N SER A 2 0.47 17.72 1.50
CA SER A 2 -0.75 17.03 1.09
C SER A 2 -1.98 17.93 1.25
N GLN A 3 -3.00 17.74 0.42
CA GLN A 3 -4.28 18.47 0.56
C GLN A 3 -4.98 18.20 1.90
N HIS A 4 -4.57 17.15 2.61
CA HIS A 4 -5.15 16.70 3.88
C HIS A 4 -4.28 17.06 5.10
N GLY A 5 -3.28 17.94 4.91
CA GLY A 5 -2.38 18.37 5.98
C GLY A 5 -1.19 17.41 6.21
N PRO A 6 -0.51 17.52 7.36
CA PRO A 6 0.56 16.60 7.74
C PRO A 6 0.06 15.17 7.95
N PHE A 7 0.92 14.18 7.69
CA PHE A 7 0.59 12.77 7.82
C PHE A 7 1.78 11.92 8.27
N GLU A 8 1.48 10.78 8.89
CA GLU A 8 2.43 9.73 9.27
C GLU A 8 2.16 8.47 8.44
N ILE A 9 3.24 7.75 8.06
CA ILE A 9 3.14 6.46 7.37
C ILE A 9 3.72 5.38 8.28
N TRP A 10 2.90 4.38 8.58
CA TRP A 10 3.29 3.14 9.25
C TRP A 10 3.29 2.03 8.21
N VAL A 11 4.39 1.29 8.06
CA VAL A 11 4.49 0.16 7.13
C VAL A 11 4.70 -1.10 7.95
N GLU A 12 3.79 -2.06 7.81
CA GLU A 12 3.84 -3.37 8.43
C GLU A 12 4.23 -4.40 7.37
N LEU A 13 5.44 -4.91 7.48
CA LEU A 13 5.88 -6.11 6.76
C LEU A 13 5.39 -7.32 7.57
N GLU A 14 4.79 -8.31 6.90
CA GLU A 14 4.20 -9.47 7.58
C GLU A 14 5.20 -10.14 8.54
N ALA A 15 4.70 -10.54 9.71
CA ALA A 15 5.47 -10.75 10.92
C ALA A 15 6.52 -11.89 10.87
N ILE A 16 7.67 -11.61 11.47
CA ILE A 16 8.78 -12.53 11.75
C ILE A 16 8.37 -13.45 12.91
N THR A 17 8.24 -14.76 12.67
CA THR A 17 8.22 -15.76 13.75
C THR A 17 9.65 -16.27 14.01
N ASP A 18 10.06 -16.23 15.28
CA ASP A 18 11.29 -16.83 15.85
C ASP A 18 12.65 -16.36 15.30
N GLY A 19 12.90 -15.04 15.33
CA GLY A 19 14.26 -14.47 15.33
C GLY A 19 15.08 -14.67 14.04
N THR A 20 14.49 -15.26 13.01
CA THR A 20 15.13 -15.52 11.72
C THR A 20 14.64 -14.46 10.74
N TRP A 21 15.55 -13.59 10.31
CA TRP A 21 15.33 -12.81 9.09
C TRP A 21 15.22 -13.80 7.93
N LYS A 22 14.00 -14.02 7.40
CA LYS A 22 13.88 -14.50 6.03
C LYS A 22 14.22 -13.32 5.13
N GLU A 23 15.49 -13.22 4.73
CA GLU A 23 15.91 -12.32 3.64
C GLU A 23 15.16 -12.68 2.33
N ASP A 24 14.69 -13.92 2.21
CA ASP A 24 13.77 -14.37 1.17
C ASP A 24 12.32 -14.12 1.55
N VAL A 25 11.90 -12.88 1.37
CA VAL A 25 10.49 -12.48 1.31
C VAL A 25 9.89 -13.02 0.01
N GLU A 26 9.74 -14.35 -0.15
CA GLU A 26 9.12 -14.94 -1.35
C GLU A 26 7.70 -14.38 -1.60
N ASP A 27 7.08 -13.90 -0.53
CA ASP A 27 5.81 -13.20 -0.50
C ASP A 27 6.01 -11.70 -0.28
N GLN A 28 6.62 -10.98 -1.24
CA GLN A 28 6.83 -9.53 -1.19
C GLN A 28 5.50 -8.74 -1.16
N PHE A 29 4.92 -8.59 0.03
CA PHE A 29 3.80 -7.71 0.30
C PHE A 29 3.89 -7.09 1.70
N CYS A 30 3.20 -5.96 1.87
CA CYS A 30 3.10 -5.28 3.14
C CYS A 30 1.79 -4.53 3.21
N ASN A 31 1.38 -4.22 4.44
CA ASN A 31 0.32 -3.25 4.68
C ASN A 31 0.95 -1.91 5.05
N ALA A 32 0.31 -0.82 4.64
CA ALA A 32 0.66 0.51 5.13
C ALA A 32 -0.58 1.19 5.73
N ILE A 33 -0.38 1.94 6.80
CA ILE A 33 -1.40 2.81 7.38
C ILE A 33 -0.89 4.24 7.25
N ILE A 34 -1.66 5.07 6.54
CA ILE A 34 -1.48 6.51 6.52
C ILE A 34 -2.41 7.09 7.59
N LYS A 35 -1.86 7.90 8.48
CA LYS A 35 -2.60 8.58 9.54
C LYS A 35 -2.48 10.09 9.38
N PHE A 36 -3.61 10.78 9.32
CA PHE A 36 -3.68 12.23 9.23
C PHE A 36 -3.89 12.86 10.62
N GLU A 37 -3.49 14.13 10.78
CA GLU A 37 -3.66 14.85 12.05
C GLU A 37 -5.12 15.01 12.48
N ASN A 38 -6.05 15.08 11.50
CA ASN A 38 -7.49 15.13 11.76
C ASN A 38 -8.07 13.80 12.32
N GLY A 39 -7.24 12.75 12.44
CA GLY A 39 -7.61 11.44 12.95
C GLY A 39 -7.94 10.42 11.87
N ASP A 40 -8.09 10.83 10.60
CA ASP A 40 -8.39 9.93 9.50
C ASP A 40 -7.26 8.92 9.25
N ARG A 41 -7.65 7.72 8.81
CA ARG A 41 -6.73 6.62 8.55
C ARG A 41 -7.06 5.91 7.25
N ILE A 42 -6.02 5.58 6.51
CA ILE A 42 -6.12 4.79 5.27
C ILE A 42 -5.21 3.58 5.41
N GLY A 43 -5.79 2.38 5.36
CA GLY A 43 -5.05 1.14 5.19
C GLY A 43 -4.82 0.88 3.71
N LEU A 44 -3.62 0.44 3.34
CA LEU A 44 -3.22 0.10 1.99
C LEU A 44 -2.58 -1.28 1.98
N ASN A 45 -2.95 -2.11 1.01
CA ASN A 45 -2.27 -3.36 0.71
C ASN A 45 -1.33 -3.17 -0.48
N ILE A 46 -0.03 -3.38 -0.28
CA ILE A 46 1.02 -3.08 -1.26
C ILE A 46 1.77 -4.35 -1.62
N TRP A 47 1.84 -4.68 -2.90
CA TRP A 47 2.54 -5.87 -3.40
C TRP A 47 3.71 -5.48 -4.27
N SER A 48 4.69 -6.39 -4.39
CA SER A 48 5.66 -6.27 -5.47
C SER A 48 5.10 -6.71 -6.82
N GLU A 49 5.71 -6.19 -7.88
CA GLU A 49 5.48 -6.66 -9.25
C GLU A 49 5.77 -8.16 -9.38
N ALA A 50 6.84 -8.65 -8.75
CA ALA A 50 7.20 -10.07 -8.77
C ALA A 50 6.11 -10.95 -8.13
N ARG A 51 5.54 -10.52 -6.99
CA ARG A 51 4.42 -11.21 -6.34
C ARG A 51 3.17 -11.21 -7.21
N PHE A 52 2.82 -10.04 -7.77
CA PHE A 52 1.66 -9.89 -8.64
C PHE A 52 1.75 -10.83 -9.85
N ASN A 53 2.93 -10.96 -10.46
CA ASN A 53 3.15 -11.80 -11.64
C ASN A 53 3.21 -13.31 -11.32
N ARG A 54 3.62 -13.71 -10.10
CA ARG A 54 3.77 -15.13 -9.71
C ARG A 54 2.46 -15.79 -9.28
N ARG A 55 1.51 -15.02 -8.74
CA ARG A 55 0.28 -15.61 -8.19
C ARG A 55 -0.64 -16.02 -9.35
N PRO A 56 -1.08 -17.30 -9.42
CA PRO A 56 -2.08 -17.71 -10.39
C PRO A 56 -3.32 -16.87 -10.13
N THR A 57 -3.88 -16.35 -11.22
CA THR A 57 -5.10 -15.54 -11.23
C THR A 57 -6.14 -16.10 -10.25
N GLU A 58 -6.29 -17.43 -10.16
CA GLU A 58 -7.24 -18.20 -9.36
C GLU A 58 -7.35 -17.88 -7.85
N LEU A 59 -6.29 -17.43 -7.15
CA LEU A 59 -6.36 -17.20 -5.69
C LEU A 59 -7.08 -15.90 -5.29
N PHE A 60 -7.33 -15.00 -6.24
CA PHE A 60 -7.99 -13.72 -5.96
C PHE A 60 -9.42 -13.65 -6.46
N TRP A 61 -9.88 -14.62 -7.27
CA TRP A 61 -11.21 -14.53 -7.87
C TRP A 61 -12.31 -15.05 -6.96
N PHE A 62 -13.25 -14.17 -6.63
CA PHE A 62 -14.57 -14.55 -6.20
C PHE A 62 -15.35 -15.12 -7.41
N ASN A 63 -15.68 -16.41 -7.32
CA ASN A 63 -16.46 -17.14 -8.33
C ASN A 63 -15.89 -17.03 -9.76
N ASN A 64 -14.56 -16.90 -9.92
CA ASN A 64 -13.91 -16.66 -11.21
C ASN A 64 -14.43 -15.42 -11.97
N LYS A 65 -14.97 -14.42 -11.26
CA LYS A 65 -15.61 -13.22 -11.84
C LYS A 65 -15.01 -11.90 -11.38
N VAL A 66 -14.66 -11.78 -10.10
CA VAL A 66 -14.10 -10.56 -9.53
C VAL A 66 -12.85 -10.90 -8.74
N ALA A 67 -11.74 -10.20 -8.97
CA ALA A 67 -10.54 -10.33 -8.17
C ALA A 67 -10.39 -9.17 -7.18
N HIS A 68 -10.03 -9.46 -5.92
CA HIS A 68 -9.58 -8.41 -4.98
C HIS A 68 -8.07 -8.25 -5.08
N GLY A 69 -7.63 -7.24 -5.83
CA GLY A 69 -6.22 -6.91 -6.01
C GLY A 69 -5.64 -6.05 -4.87
N PRO A 70 -4.32 -5.81 -4.86
CA PRO A 70 -3.70 -4.84 -3.96
C PRO A 70 -4.09 -3.41 -4.33
N ASP A 71 -3.91 -2.48 -3.40
CA ASP A 71 -4.07 -1.04 -3.67
C ASP A 71 -2.94 -0.50 -4.54
N LEU A 72 -1.72 -1.01 -4.34
CA LEU A 72 -0.51 -0.60 -5.05
C LEU A 72 0.34 -1.81 -5.43
N ILE A 73 0.96 -1.70 -6.60
CA ILE A 73 1.99 -2.63 -7.07
C ILE A 73 3.28 -1.82 -7.24
N VAL A 74 4.36 -2.22 -6.57
CA VAL A 74 5.67 -1.58 -6.65
C VAL A 74 6.69 -2.50 -7.31
N LYS A 75 7.54 -1.94 -8.18
CA LYS A 75 8.61 -2.73 -8.82
C LYS A 75 9.74 -3.04 -7.84
N GLU A 76 10.17 -2.02 -7.09
CA GLU A 76 11.21 -2.14 -6.09
C GLU A 76 10.56 -2.27 -4.70
N PHE A 77 10.54 -3.50 -4.18
CA PHE A 77 9.89 -3.79 -2.90
C PHE A 77 10.83 -3.55 -1.71
N THR A 78 11.16 -2.29 -1.46
CA THR A 78 11.96 -1.85 -0.30
C THR A 78 11.18 -0.83 0.52
N ILE A 79 11.43 -0.76 1.84
CA ILE A 79 10.75 0.19 2.72
C ILE A 79 10.90 1.64 2.22
N ASP A 80 12.10 2.00 1.76
CA ASP A 80 12.39 3.35 1.28
C ASP A 80 11.65 3.66 -0.02
N SER A 81 11.62 2.73 -0.97
CA SER A 81 10.86 2.87 -2.21
C SER A 81 9.35 3.01 -1.94
N ILE A 82 8.82 2.20 -1.01
CA ILE A 82 7.41 2.25 -0.60
C ILE A 82 7.08 3.59 0.06
N LYS A 83 7.91 4.05 1.02
CA LYS A 83 7.71 5.36 1.68
C LYS A 83 7.80 6.52 0.70
N ALA A 84 8.76 6.50 -0.23
CA ALA A 84 8.93 7.53 -1.25
C ALA A 84 7.71 7.57 -2.19
N THR A 85 7.27 6.40 -2.65
CA THR A 85 6.09 6.26 -3.52
C THR A 85 4.83 6.79 -2.84
N LEU A 86 4.58 6.39 -1.58
CA LEU A 86 3.41 6.85 -0.83
C LEU A 86 3.44 8.38 -0.63
N ARG A 87 4.60 8.95 -0.27
CA ARG A 87 4.74 10.41 -0.17
C ARG A 87 4.38 11.08 -1.49
N GLN A 88 4.95 10.63 -2.60
CA GLN A 88 4.69 11.20 -3.91
C GLN A 88 3.19 11.15 -4.27
N LEU A 89 2.55 9.99 -4.10
CA LEU A 89 1.12 9.81 -4.39
C LEU A 89 0.23 10.77 -3.59
N ILE A 90 0.55 10.96 -2.31
CA ILE A 90 -0.23 11.76 -1.37
C ILE A 90 0.01 13.27 -1.58
N THR A 91 1.25 13.69 -1.86
CA THR A 91 1.59 15.12 -1.91
C THR A 91 1.60 15.72 -3.30
N GLU A 92 1.83 14.94 -4.35
CA GLU A 92 2.00 15.44 -5.72
C GLU A 92 0.84 15.03 -6.63
N ASN A 93 0.27 13.84 -6.43
CA ASN A 93 -0.69 13.26 -7.37
C ASN A 93 -2.14 13.28 -6.89
N ASN A 94 -2.43 13.85 -5.70
CA ASN A 94 -3.76 13.92 -5.10
C ASN A 94 -4.49 12.57 -5.09
N TRP A 95 -3.73 11.49 -4.92
CA TRP A 95 -4.22 10.12 -5.14
C TRP A 95 -5.37 9.70 -4.20
N LEU A 96 -5.53 10.42 -3.10
CA LEU A 96 -6.55 10.14 -2.08
C LEU A 96 -7.92 10.74 -2.42
N THR A 97 -8.01 11.68 -3.36
CA THR A 97 -9.26 12.30 -3.77
C THR A 97 -10.24 11.24 -4.28
N GLY A 98 -11.47 11.22 -3.74
CA GLY A 98 -12.50 10.26 -4.14
C GLY A 98 -12.38 8.86 -3.50
N ARG A 99 -11.31 8.56 -2.76
CA ARG A 99 -11.17 7.34 -1.93
C ARG A 99 -11.85 7.49 -0.56
N GLY A 100 -12.98 8.19 -0.51
CA GLY A 100 -13.66 8.57 0.74
C GLY A 100 -13.16 9.87 1.37
N PHE A 101 -12.20 10.55 0.74
CA PHE A 101 -11.75 11.89 1.13
C PHE A 101 -12.44 12.94 0.27
N PRO A 102 -12.94 14.04 0.86
CA PRO A 102 -13.54 15.12 0.11
C PRO A 102 -12.50 15.68 -0.87
N ALA A 103 -12.91 15.90 -2.12
CA ALA A 103 -12.21 16.85 -2.96
C ALA A 103 -12.37 18.23 -2.30
N GLN A 104 -11.31 19.02 -2.20
CA GLN A 104 -11.52 20.44 -1.92
C GLN A 104 -12.35 21.02 -3.08
N GLU A 105 -13.50 21.58 -2.76
CA GLU A 105 -14.19 22.47 -3.70
C GLU A 105 -13.37 23.76 -3.76
N ASP A 106 -12.92 24.11 -4.97
CA ASP A 106 -12.20 25.36 -5.26
C ASP A 106 -13.05 26.60 -4.91
#